data_AF-A0A8J7U1V3-F1
#
_entry.id   AF-A0A8J7U1V3-F1
#
_cell.length_a   1.000
_cell.length_b   1.000
_cell.length_c   1.000
_cell.angle_alpha   90.00
_cell.angle_beta   90.00
_cell.angle_gamma   90.00
#
_symmetry.space_group_name_H-M   'P 1'
#
loop_
_entity.id
_entity.type
_entity.pdbx_description
1 polymer ?
#
loop_
_entity_poly.entity_id
_entity_poly.type
_entity_poly.pdbx_seq_one_letter_code
_entity_poly.pdbx_strand_id
1 'polypeptide(L)'
;MRCAAVLIPILKKQAFPILYTLRSQHLRHHAGQFSFPGGVVEEGETPWQAALREAHEEIGLEARDVTRLGRISDAYSPRGFHIECFVAMVEPFEPELNLEEVERVIEVDMHQLFDPKRHSYRPWNKDERHHIHYFDFEEGLVWGVTGRITANLREALQ
;
A
#
# COMPACT_ATOMS: atom_id res chain seq x y z
N MET A 1 -4.14 12.86 -16.74
CA MET A 1 -3.85 11.75 -15.81
C MET A 1 -3.67 12.38 -14.43
N ARG A 2 -4.35 11.88 -13.39
CA ARG A 2 -4.19 12.43 -12.04
C ARG A 2 -3.01 11.75 -11.37
N CYS A 3 -2.18 12.52 -10.67
CA CYS A 3 -1.05 11.98 -9.90
C CYS A 3 -1.53 11.58 -8.52
N ALA A 4 -1.07 10.43 -8.04
CA ALA A 4 -1.28 9.95 -6.69
C ALA A 4 0.06 9.45 -6.14
N ALA A 5 0.16 9.35 -4.82
CA ALA A 5 1.34 8.82 -4.17
C ALA A 5 0.96 7.88 -3.04
N VAL A 6 1.76 6.84 -2.85
CA VAL A 6 1.59 5.88 -1.74
C VAL A 6 2.88 5.75 -0.94
N LEU A 7 2.71 5.59 0.36
CA LEU A 7 3.75 5.20 1.29
C LEU A 7 3.69 3.69 1.49
N ILE A 8 4.83 3.01 1.34
CA ILE A 8 5.03 1.60 1.66
C ILE A 8 5.81 1.54 2.97
N PRO A 9 5.12 1.53 4.12
CA PRO A 9 5.74 1.51 5.44
C PRO A 9 6.26 0.11 5.78
N ILE A 10 7.56 0.02 6.02
CA ILE A 10 8.21 -1.14 6.63
C ILE A 10 8.50 -0.77 8.09
N LEU A 11 7.83 -1.43 9.03
CA LEU A 11 8.03 -1.14 10.44
C LEU A 11 9.36 -1.70 10.91
N LYS A 12 10.08 -0.92 11.71
CA LYS A 12 11.33 -1.30 12.37
C LYS A 12 11.05 -2.16 13.60
N LYS A 13 10.33 -3.28 13.38
CA LYS A 13 10.03 -4.33 14.36
C LYS A 13 10.72 -5.62 13.94
N GLN A 14 10.65 -6.64 14.79
CA GLN A 14 11.03 -8.00 14.40
C GLN A 14 10.27 -8.42 13.14
N ALA A 15 10.93 -9.13 12.22
CA ALA A 15 10.37 -9.57 10.93
C ALA A 15 10.01 -8.47 9.92
N PHE A 16 10.29 -7.19 10.24
CA PHE A 16 10.10 -6.03 9.35
C PHE A 16 8.71 -5.99 8.70
N PRO A 17 7.60 -6.01 9.47
CA PRO A 17 6.27 -6.09 8.88
C PRO A 17 5.97 -4.87 8.01
N ILE A 18 5.28 -5.13 6.92
CA ILE A 18 4.78 -4.12 5.99
C ILE A 18 3.36 -3.78 6.40
N LEU A 19 3.09 -2.50 6.63
CA LEU A 19 1.76 -2.06 7.06
C LEU A 19 0.87 -1.77 5.86
N TYR A 20 -0.35 -2.31 5.90
CA TYR A 20 -1.44 -2.04 4.97
C TYR A 20 -2.65 -1.47 5.72
N THR A 21 -3.44 -0.65 5.05
CA THR A 21 -4.75 -0.17 5.52
C THR A 21 -5.86 -1.01 4.88
N LEU A 22 -6.89 -1.36 5.67
CA LEU A 22 -8.14 -1.88 5.14
C LEU A 22 -9.11 -0.71 4.95
N ARG A 23 -9.48 -0.43 3.71
CA ARG A 23 -10.39 0.68 3.39
C ARG A 23 -11.78 0.45 3.99
N SER A 24 -12.33 1.48 4.64
CA SER A 24 -13.66 1.47 5.23
C SER A 24 -14.74 1.01 4.26
N GLN A 25 -15.70 0.22 4.75
CA GLN A 25 -16.80 -0.31 3.95
C GLN A 25 -17.76 0.78 3.45
N HIS A 26 -17.75 1.94 4.08
CA HIS A 26 -18.61 3.08 3.73
C HIS A 26 -18.10 3.87 2.51
N LEU A 27 -16.87 3.61 2.05
CA LEU A 27 -16.31 4.27 0.88
C LEU A 27 -17.00 3.80 -0.40
N ARG A 28 -17.34 4.75 -1.28
CA ARG A 28 -17.98 4.48 -2.58
C ARG A 28 -17.14 3.58 -3.50
N HIS A 29 -15.86 3.40 -3.19
CA HIS A 29 -14.88 2.74 -4.04
C HIS A 29 -13.91 1.89 -3.22
N HIS A 30 -13.65 0.66 -3.67
CA HIS A 30 -12.66 -0.25 -3.08
C HIS A 30 -12.89 -0.56 -1.59
N ALA A 31 -14.15 -0.45 -1.14
CA ALA A 31 -14.59 -0.86 0.20
C ALA A 31 -14.07 -2.27 0.54
N GLY A 32 -13.42 -2.42 1.69
CA GLY A 32 -12.89 -3.69 2.19
C GLY A 32 -11.67 -4.23 1.42
N GLN A 33 -10.99 -3.41 0.60
CA GLN A 33 -9.73 -3.79 -0.04
C GLN A 33 -8.55 -3.28 0.78
N PHE A 34 -7.47 -4.07 0.84
CA PHE A 34 -6.21 -3.62 1.39
C PHE A 34 -5.51 -2.64 0.44
N SER A 35 -4.97 -1.57 1.01
CA SER A 35 -4.20 -0.54 0.35
C SER A 35 -2.96 -0.19 1.15
N PHE A 36 -2.01 0.46 0.49
CA PHE A 36 -1.01 1.26 1.18
C PHE A 36 -1.60 2.63 1.50
N PRO A 37 -1.18 3.30 2.59
CA PRO A 37 -1.54 4.68 2.82
C PRO A 37 -1.17 5.56 1.65
N GLY A 38 -2.08 6.42 1.21
CA GLY A 38 -1.83 7.29 0.07
C GLY A 38 -3.07 7.76 -0.65
N GLY A 39 -2.88 8.81 -1.45
CA GLY A 39 -3.97 9.50 -2.11
C GLY A 39 -3.48 10.43 -3.21
N VAL A 40 -4.31 11.41 -3.54
CA VAL A 40 -4.07 12.31 -4.68
C VAL A 40 -3.01 13.34 -4.31
N VAL A 41 -2.11 13.65 -5.25
CA VAL A 41 -1.16 14.75 -5.07
C VAL A 41 -1.92 16.07 -5.27
N GLU A 42 -1.96 16.90 -4.24
CA GLU A 42 -2.61 18.21 -4.25
C GLU A 42 -1.72 19.31 -4.90
N GLU A 43 -2.32 20.46 -5.18
CA GLU A 43 -1.59 21.59 -5.74
C GLU A 43 -0.59 22.16 -4.72
N GLY A 44 0.68 22.26 -5.11
CA GLY A 44 1.74 22.83 -4.28
C GLY A 44 2.51 21.81 -3.43
N GLU A 45 2.15 20.52 -3.48
CA GLU A 45 2.92 19.45 -2.82
C GLU A 45 3.66 18.54 -3.82
N THR A 46 4.77 17.97 -3.37
CA THR A 46 5.46 16.89 -4.06
C THR A 46 4.76 15.56 -3.78
N PRO A 47 4.91 14.53 -4.64
CA PRO A 47 4.33 13.21 -4.40
C PRO A 47 4.76 12.58 -3.06
N TRP A 48 6.00 12.85 -2.61
CA TRP A 48 6.45 12.39 -1.28
C TRP A 48 5.70 13.11 -0.14
N GLN A 49 5.44 14.40 -0.26
CA GLN A 49 4.65 15.15 0.73
C GLN A 49 3.21 14.64 0.77
N ALA A 50 2.62 14.36 -0.39
CA ALA A 50 1.29 13.74 -0.48
C ALA A 50 1.24 12.39 0.25
N ALA A 51 2.20 11.50 0.00
CA ALA A 51 2.26 10.20 0.68
C ALA A 51 2.38 10.32 2.21
N LEU A 52 3.14 11.29 2.71
CA LEU A 52 3.25 11.55 4.16
C LEU A 52 1.98 12.16 4.75
N ARG A 53 1.37 13.14 4.05
CA ARG A 53 0.11 13.77 4.46
C ARG A 53 -0.99 12.72 4.59
N GLU A 54 -1.17 11.91 3.55
CA GLU A 54 -2.19 10.86 3.50
C GLU A 54 -1.93 9.78 4.57
N ALA A 55 -0.68 9.38 4.80
CA ALA A 55 -0.36 8.45 5.89
C ALA A 55 -0.66 9.04 7.28
N HIS A 56 -0.45 10.34 7.47
CA HIS A 56 -0.85 11.03 8.70
C HIS A 56 -2.37 11.09 8.84
N GLU A 57 -3.09 11.46 7.78
CA GLU A 57 -4.55 11.57 7.77
C GLU A 57 -5.26 10.22 7.97
N GLU A 58 -4.75 9.15 7.35
CA GLU A 58 -5.38 7.82 7.39
C GLU A 58 -5.08 7.06 8.71
N ILE A 59 -3.84 7.13 9.20
CA ILE A 59 -3.35 6.26 10.30
C ILE A 59 -2.56 6.99 11.39
N GLY A 60 -2.48 8.33 11.37
CA GLY A 60 -1.76 9.11 12.37
C GLY A 60 -0.23 8.98 12.30
N LEU A 61 0.32 8.56 11.15
CA LEU A 61 1.77 8.38 11.00
C LEU A 61 2.49 9.72 10.88
N GLU A 62 3.23 10.08 11.92
CA GLU A 62 4.01 11.31 11.99
C GLU A 62 5.26 11.28 11.08
N ALA A 63 5.48 12.34 10.30
CA ALA A 63 6.58 12.41 9.35
C ALA A 63 7.99 12.26 9.99
N ARG A 64 8.13 12.61 11.28
CA ARG A 64 9.39 12.45 12.04
C ARG A 64 9.76 10.97 12.26
N ASP A 65 8.77 10.08 12.24
CA ASP A 65 8.92 8.65 12.48
C ASP A 65 9.15 7.87 11.17
N VAL A 66 9.25 8.60 10.04
CA VAL A 66 9.39 8.05 8.69
C VAL A 66 10.76 8.38 8.09
N THR A 67 11.56 7.35 7.83
CA THR A 67 12.82 7.47 7.07
C THR A 67 12.62 6.93 5.66
N ARG A 68 12.62 7.81 4.66
CA ARG A 68 12.53 7.41 3.25
C ARG A 68 13.74 6.58 2.83
N LEU A 69 13.49 5.38 2.33
CA LEU A 69 14.53 4.48 1.80
C LEU A 69 14.71 4.66 0.29
N GLY A 70 13.62 4.90 -0.44
CA GLY A 70 13.70 5.03 -1.89
C GLY A 70 12.34 5.06 -2.57
N ARG A 71 12.37 4.80 -3.88
CA ARG A 71 11.19 4.62 -4.73
C ARG A 71 11.29 3.29 -5.44
N ILE A 72 10.15 2.66 -5.67
CA ILE A 72 10.02 1.50 -6.56
C ILE A 72 9.23 1.89 -7.81
N SER A 73 9.12 0.97 -8.76
CA SER A 73 8.35 1.15 -9.98
C SER A 73 6.94 1.67 -9.69
N ASP A 74 6.59 2.78 -10.34
CA ASP A 74 5.27 3.39 -10.25
C ASP A 74 4.17 2.41 -10.70
N ALA A 75 2.95 2.63 -10.22
CA ALA A 75 1.78 1.84 -10.60
C ALA A 75 0.75 2.70 -11.34
N TYR A 76 -0.08 2.05 -12.14
CA TYR A 76 -1.17 2.69 -12.88
C TYR A 76 -2.50 2.05 -12.47
N SER A 77 -3.45 2.87 -12.05
CA SER A 77 -4.79 2.38 -11.73
C SER A 77 -5.65 2.32 -12.99
N PRO A 78 -6.60 1.36 -13.08
CA PRO A 78 -7.59 1.33 -14.15
C PRO A 78 -8.45 2.61 -14.23
N ARG A 79 -8.43 3.45 -13.19
CA ARG A 79 -9.17 4.70 -13.10
C ARG A 79 -8.37 5.91 -13.60
N GLY A 80 -7.18 5.69 -14.18
CA GLY A 80 -6.37 6.75 -14.77
C GLY A 80 -5.51 7.55 -13.77
N PHE A 81 -5.14 6.91 -12.66
CA PHE A 81 -4.11 7.45 -11.76
C PHE A 81 -2.74 6.88 -12.11
N HIS A 82 -1.74 7.75 -12.10
CA HIS A 82 -0.32 7.39 -12.03
C HIS A 82 0.12 7.53 -10.57
N ILE A 83 0.62 6.43 -10.01
CA ILE A 83 0.86 6.28 -8.58
C ILE A 83 2.36 6.16 -8.34
N GLU A 84 2.95 7.18 -7.73
CA GLU A 84 4.34 7.14 -7.28
C GLU A 84 4.45 6.35 -5.97
N CYS A 85 5.35 5.38 -5.92
CA CYS A 85 5.43 4.42 -4.82
C CYS A 85 6.72 4.63 -4.01
N PHE A 86 6.59 5.02 -2.75
CA PHE A 86 7.72 5.33 -1.88
C PHE A 86 7.89 4.28 -0.79
N VAL A 87 9.09 3.74 -0.63
CA VAL A 87 9.40 2.80 0.46
C VAL A 87 10.06 3.56 1.60
N ALA A 88 9.60 3.32 2.82
CA ALA A 88 10.14 3.95 4.01
C ALA A 88 10.27 2.96 5.16
N MET A 89 11.32 3.15 5.95
CA MET A 89 11.44 2.55 7.28
C MET A 89 10.66 3.42 8.26
N VAL A 90 9.85 2.81 9.10
CA VAL A 90 8.97 3.51 10.05
C VAL A 90 9.25 3.01 11.46
N GLU A 91 9.46 3.94 12.40
CA GLU A 91 9.59 3.58 13.82
C GLU A 91 8.25 3.01 14.35
N PRO A 92 8.25 2.07 15.31
CA PRO A 92 7.02 1.55 15.87
C PRO A 92 6.16 2.66 16.50
N PHE A 93 4.87 2.68 16.16
CA PHE A 93 3.90 3.64 16.67
C PHE A 93 2.54 2.95 16.89
N GLU A 94 1.66 3.60 17.63
CA GLU A 94 0.26 3.19 17.78
C GLU A 94 -0.60 3.95 16.76
N PRO A 95 -1.27 3.27 15.81
CA PRO A 95 -2.05 3.95 14.77
C PRO A 95 -3.28 4.68 15.32
N GLU A 96 -3.45 5.94 14.91
CA GLU A 96 -4.67 6.71 15.13
C GLU A 96 -5.49 6.74 13.84
N LEU A 97 -6.48 5.86 13.73
CA LEU A 97 -7.20 5.63 12.48
C LEU A 97 -8.27 6.68 12.22
N ASN A 98 -8.30 7.23 11.01
CA ASN A 98 -9.47 7.91 10.49
C ASN A 98 -10.51 6.87 10.03
N LEU A 99 -11.49 6.57 10.88
CA LEU A 99 -12.50 5.53 10.63
C LEU A 99 -13.44 5.83 9.46
N GLU A 100 -13.48 7.06 8.96
CA GLU A 100 -14.21 7.38 7.72
C GLU A 100 -13.54 6.73 6.50
N GLU A 101 -12.22 6.51 6.55
CA GLU A 101 -11.43 6.02 5.43
C GLU A 101 -10.79 4.65 5.67
N VAL A 102 -10.38 4.37 6.90
CA VAL A 102 -9.65 3.15 7.29
C VAL A 102 -10.40 2.41 8.39
N GLU A 103 -10.80 1.17 8.12
CA GLU A 103 -11.46 0.29 9.10
C GLU A 103 -10.45 -0.27 10.11
N ARG A 104 -9.28 -0.69 9.64
CA ARG A 104 -8.19 -1.22 10.45
C ARG A 104 -6.87 -1.20 9.68
N VAL A 105 -5.76 -1.34 10.38
CA VAL A 105 -4.45 -1.67 9.79
C VAL A 105 -4.15 -3.14 9.97
N ILE A 106 -3.31 -3.68 9.09
CA ILE A 106 -2.69 -5.00 9.24
C ILE A 106 -1.18 -4.87 9.07
N GLU A 107 -0.45 -5.71 9.78
CA GLU A 107 1.01 -5.84 9.69
C GLU A 107 1.31 -7.18 9.03
N VAL A 108 1.91 -7.17 7.85
CA VAL A 108 2.28 -8.39 7.11
C VAL A 108 3.78 -8.56 7.22
N ASP A 109 4.23 -9.58 7.95
CA ASP A 109 5.66 -9.88 8.06
C ASP A 109 6.31 -10.04 6.68
N MET A 110 7.50 -9.44 6.51
CA MET A 110 8.17 -9.36 5.22
C MET A 110 8.43 -10.73 4.58
N HIS A 111 8.66 -11.76 5.39
CA HIS A 111 8.90 -13.12 4.89
C HIS A 111 7.70 -13.67 4.09
N GLN A 112 6.47 -13.25 4.40
CA GLN A 112 5.26 -13.69 3.69
C GLN A 112 5.26 -13.24 2.22
N LEU A 113 5.90 -12.12 1.87
CA LEU A 113 6.01 -11.66 0.47
C LEU A 113 6.77 -12.66 -0.41
N PHE A 114 7.75 -13.35 0.18
CA PHE A 114 8.63 -14.27 -0.52
C PHE A 114 8.14 -15.71 -0.50
N ASP A 115 7.06 -16.03 0.22
CA ASP A 115 6.47 -17.36 0.19
C ASP A 115 5.75 -17.58 -1.16
N PRO A 116 6.24 -18.50 -2.03
CA PRO A 116 5.63 -18.75 -3.32
C PRO A 116 4.21 -19.31 -3.21
N LYS A 117 3.82 -19.88 -2.06
CA LYS A 117 2.45 -20.37 -1.83
C LYS A 117 1.44 -19.23 -1.65
N ARG A 118 1.91 -18.04 -1.25
CA ARG A 118 1.06 -16.88 -0.99
C ARG A 118 0.88 -15.99 -2.21
N HIS A 119 1.74 -16.10 -3.22
CA HIS A 119 1.62 -15.30 -4.44
C HIS A 119 1.05 -16.12 -5.60
N SER A 120 0.06 -15.55 -6.30
CA SER A 120 -0.34 -16.03 -7.62
C SER A 120 -0.52 -14.88 -8.61
N TYR A 121 -0.24 -15.15 -9.88
CA TYR A 121 -0.49 -14.23 -10.99
C TYR A 121 -1.49 -14.88 -11.95
N ARG A 122 -2.74 -14.44 -11.92
CA ARG A 122 -3.86 -15.11 -12.60
C ARG A 122 -4.87 -14.10 -13.15
N PRO A 123 -5.76 -14.50 -14.08
CA PRO A 123 -6.79 -13.63 -14.63
C PRO A 123 -7.68 -12.99 -13.57
N TRP A 124 -8.07 -11.73 -13.83
CA TRP A 124 -9.13 -11.07 -13.07
C TRP A 124 -10.50 -11.52 -13.61
N ASN A 125 -11.26 -12.23 -12.78
CA ASN A 125 -12.53 -12.86 -13.18
C ASN A 125 -12.36 -13.80 -14.39
N LYS A 126 -13.31 -13.78 -15.33
CA LYS A 126 -13.28 -14.58 -16.57
C LYS A 126 -12.51 -13.89 -17.71
N ASP A 127 -11.88 -12.74 -17.46
CA ASP A 127 -11.10 -12.05 -18.47
C ASP A 127 -9.66 -12.55 -18.48
N GLU A 128 -9.42 -13.59 -19.27
CA GLU A 128 -8.11 -14.24 -19.43
C GLU A 128 -7.00 -13.29 -19.92
N ARG A 129 -7.35 -12.10 -20.42
CA ARG A 129 -6.37 -11.13 -20.92
C ARG A 129 -5.77 -10.26 -19.83
N HIS A 130 -6.45 -10.10 -18.69
CA HIS A 130 -6.01 -9.21 -17.62
C HIS A 130 -5.57 -10.00 -16.40
N HIS A 131 -4.28 -10.31 -16.33
CA HIS A 131 -3.70 -10.98 -15.17
C HIS A 131 -3.29 -9.97 -14.10
N ILE A 132 -3.63 -10.26 -12.85
CA ILE A 132 -3.28 -9.45 -11.68
C ILE A 132 -2.60 -10.29 -10.61
N HIS A 133 -1.89 -9.60 -9.71
CA HIS A 133 -1.24 -10.23 -8.57
C HIS A 133 -2.24 -10.42 -7.43
N TYR A 134 -2.20 -11.60 -6.83
CA TYR A 134 -2.88 -11.93 -5.59
C TYR A 134 -1.83 -12.37 -4.57
N PHE A 135 -1.85 -11.76 -3.40
CA PHE A 135 -1.08 -12.12 -2.23
C PHE A 135 -2.04 -12.54 -1.11
N ASP A 136 -2.05 -13.83 -0.79
CA ASP A 136 -2.88 -14.44 0.24
C ASP A 136 -2.10 -14.50 1.56
N PHE A 137 -2.01 -13.35 2.22
CA PHE A 137 -1.35 -13.23 3.52
C PHE A 137 -2.25 -13.77 4.62
N GLU A 138 -1.67 -14.05 5.79
CA GLU A 138 -2.45 -14.55 6.95
C GLU A 138 -3.52 -13.54 7.40
N GLU A 139 -3.23 -12.26 7.22
CA GLU A 139 -4.08 -11.13 7.59
C GLU A 139 -5.17 -10.84 6.56
N GLY A 140 -4.98 -11.35 5.33
CA GLY A 140 -5.98 -11.37 4.26
C GLY A 140 -5.43 -11.14 2.85
N LEU A 141 -6.36 -11.01 1.90
CA LEU A 141 -6.05 -11.01 0.47
C LEU A 141 -5.72 -9.62 -0.08
N VAL A 142 -4.46 -9.40 -0.44
CA VAL A 142 -4.00 -8.21 -1.17
C VAL A 142 -4.01 -8.48 -2.67
N TRP A 143 -4.67 -7.63 -3.45
CA TRP A 143 -4.80 -7.81 -4.90
C TRP A 143 -4.97 -6.49 -5.66
N GLY A 144 -5.13 -6.56 -6.98
CA GLY A 144 -5.38 -5.38 -7.81
C GLY A 144 -4.15 -4.46 -7.91
N VAL A 145 -4.37 -3.15 -7.76
CA VAL A 145 -3.28 -2.15 -7.79
C VAL A 145 -2.33 -2.37 -6.61
N THR A 146 -2.85 -2.58 -5.40
CA THR A 146 -2.03 -2.88 -4.22
C THR A 146 -1.22 -4.15 -4.45
N GLY A 147 -1.82 -5.22 -4.99
CA GLY A 147 -1.10 -6.44 -5.36
C GLY A 147 0.03 -6.22 -6.37
N ARG A 148 -0.16 -5.32 -7.35
CA ARG A 148 0.91 -4.92 -8.28
C ARG A 148 2.05 -4.21 -7.54
N ILE A 149 1.73 -3.27 -6.66
CA ILE A 149 2.73 -2.53 -5.87
C ILE A 149 3.49 -3.49 -4.93
N THR A 150 2.81 -4.43 -4.28
CA THR A 150 3.44 -5.48 -3.45
C THR A 150 4.38 -6.37 -4.27
N ALA A 151 4.04 -6.70 -5.52
CA ALA A 151 4.93 -7.43 -6.40
C ALA A 151 6.18 -6.62 -6.80
N ASN A 152 6.01 -5.34 -7.12
CA ASN A 152 7.12 -4.42 -7.39
C ASN A 152 8.03 -4.25 -6.17
N LEU A 153 7.45 -4.18 -4.96
CA LEU A 153 8.21 -4.14 -3.71
C LEU A 153 9.05 -5.39 -3.52
N ARG A 154 8.45 -6.58 -3.74
CA ARG A 154 9.17 -7.86 -3.63
C ARG A 154 10.36 -7.92 -4.60
N GLU A 155 10.19 -7.46 -5.84
CA GLU A 155 11.26 -7.41 -6.84
C GLU A 155 12.39 -6.46 -6.41
N ALA A 156 12.05 -5.31 -5.84
CA ALA A 156 13.05 -4.33 -5.38
C ALA A 156 13.84 -4.76 -4.13
N LEU A 157 13.35 -5.77 -3.39
CA LEU A 157 14.00 -6.31 -2.19
C LEU A 157 14.87 -7.54 -2.47
N GLN A 158 14.93 -8.02 -3.73
CA GLN A 158 15.79 -9.12 -4.17
C GLN A 158 17.17 -8.61 -4.60
#